data_AF-A0A0N9Y7U9-F1
#
_entry.id   AF-A0A0N9Y7U9-F1
#
_cell.length_a   1.000
_cell.length_b   1.000
_cell.length_c   1.000
_cell.angle_alpha   90.00
_cell.angle_beta   90.00
_cell.angle_gamma   90.00
#
_symmetry.space_group_name_H-M   'P 1'
#
loop_
_entity.id
_entity.type
_entity.pdbx_description
1 polymer ?
#
loop_
_entity_poly.entity_id
_entity_poly.type
_entity_poly.pdbx_seq_one_letter_code
_entity_poly.pdbx_strand_id
1 'polypeptide(L)'
;MRAALDDYLKPTEDNVPVTVAPGVLGGDDRSEVSHIGNGAVAGVLLLNIFVDHAAHPFNAVSTTVIDAHTAEPITITELFTDQGAGLTALVDGIKAEIADDEKLANQQAPEPVADQLGNWLPDDDGLVIYIPVAHVLGDYYPVTVDWDAIAGVLAPGMRERLTQ
;
A
#
# COMPACT_ATOMS: atom_id res chain seq x y z
N MET A 1 4.17 -0.58 -8.50
CA MET A 1 4.01 -1.91 -9.14
C MET A 1 5.30 -2.71 -9.36
N ARG A 2 6.37 -2.16 -9.95
CA ARG A 2 7.53 -2.96 -10.41
C ARG A 2 8.25 -3.75 -9.30
N ALA A 3 8.52 -3.13 -8.14
CA ALA A 3 9.33 -3.76 -7.09
C ALA A 3 8.65 -4.99 -6.45
N ALA A 4 7.34 -4.97 -6.21
CA ALA A 4 6.65 -6.06 -5.52
C ALA A 4 6.48 -7.33 -6.37
N LEU A 5 6.43 -7.19 -7.70
CA LEU A 5 6.29 -8.32 -8.62
C LEU A 5 7.63 -8.92 -9.02
N ASP A 6 8.71 -8.12 -9.08
CA ASP A 6 10.03 -8.59 -9.54
C ASP A 6 10.58 -9.75 -8.69
N ASP A 7 10.17 -9.88 -7.43
CA ASP A 7 10.56 -11.01 -6.56
C ASP A 7 9.79 -12.30 -6.89
N TYR A 8 8.60 -12.21 -7.47
CA TYR A 8 7.76 -13.36 -7.85
C TYR A 8 7.77 -13.66 -9.35
N LEU A 9 8.29 -12.75 -10.17
CA LEU A 9 8.45 -12.93 -11.61
C LEU A 9 9.77 -13.61 -11.98
N LYS A 10 10.67 -13.83 -11.02
CA LYS A 10 11.91 -14.58 -11.21
C LYS A 10 11.67 -16.06 -10.90
N PRO A 11 12.23 -16.99 -11.70
CA PRO A 11 12.27 -18.40 -11.32
C PRO A 11 12.92 -18.54 -9.94
N THR A 12 12.34 -19.35 -9.06
CA THR A 12 12.97 -19.72 -7.79
C THR A 12 14.30 -20.43 -8.07
N GLU A 13 15.28 -20.35 -7.17
CA GLU A 13 16.62 -20.92 -7.39
C GLU A 13 16.59 -22.42 -7.78
N ASP A 14 15.56 -23.15 -7.33
CA ASP A 14 15.36 -24.57 -7.60
C ASP A 14 14.27 -24.87 -8.66
N ASN A 15 13.71 -23.85 -9.33
CA ASN A 15 12.54 -23.97 -10.22
C ASN A 15 11.34 -24.67 -9.56
N VAL A 16 11.15 -24.47 -8.27
CA VAL A 16 9.97 -24.91 -7.54
C VAL A 16 8.72 -24.29 -8.17
N PRO A 17 7.69 -25.08 -8.52
CA PRO A 17 6.45 -24.55 -9.07
C PRO A 17 5.80 -23.51 -8.15
N VAL A 18 5.27 -22.44 -8.77
CA VAL A 18 4.53 -21.39 -8.06
C VAL A 18 3.15 -21.24 -8.72
N THR A 19 2.10 -21.26 -7.91
CA THR A 19 0.75 -20.87 -8.34
C THR A 19 0.50 -19.43 -7.92
N VAL A 20 0.00 -18.63 -8.85
CA VAL A 20 -0.44 -17.25 -8.60
C VAL A 20 -1.92 -17.17 -8.96
N ALA A 21 -2.74 -16.75 -8.01
CA ALA A 21 -4.18 -16.55 -8.17
C ALA A 21 -4.58 -15.13 -7.71
N PRO A 22 -5.78 -14.64 -8.08
CA PRO A 22 -6.31 -13.41 -7.47
C PRO A 22 -6.34 -13.53 -5.94
N GLY A 23 -5.74 -12.55 -5.27
CA GLY A 23 -5.77 -12.42 -3.81
C GLY A 23 -7.01 -11.67 -3.33
N VAL A 24 -7.38 -11.94 -2.09
CA VAL A 24 -8.44 -11.24 -1.35
C VAL A 24 -7.91 -10.99 0.06
N LEU A 25 -7.97 -9.74 0.51
CA LEU A 25 -7.71 -9.39 1.91
C LEU A 25 -9.05 -9.38 2.69
N GLY A 26 -9.06 -8.88 3.93
CA GLY A 26 -10.30 -8.84 4.71
C GLY A 26 -11.45 -8.11 3.98
N GLY A 27 -12.68 -8.62 4.11
CA GLY A 27 -13.85 -7.99 3.47
C GLY A 27 -13.93 -8.24 1.96
N ASP A 28 -14.09 -7.16 1.19
CA ASP A 28 -14.26 -7.16 -0.28
C ASP A 28 -13.00 -6.69 -1.04
N ASP A 29 -11.87 -6.50 -0.34
CA ASP A 29 -10.60 -6.04 -0.91
C ASP A 29 -10.08 -7.00 -1.99
N ARG A 30 -9.96 -6.50 -3.21
CA ARG A 30 -9.54 -7.26 -4.40
C ARG A 30 -8.73 -6.40 -5.35
N SER A 31 -8.18 -7.03 -6.39
CA SER A 31 -7.51 -6.29 -7.45
C SER A 31 -8.49 -5.43 -8.25
N GLU A 32 -8.27 -4.12 -8.32
CA GLU A 32 -9.14 -3.17 -9.04
C GLU A 32 -8.48 -1.80 -9.28
N VAL A 33 -9.15 -0.96 -10.09
CA VAL A 33 -8.94 0.49 -10.05
C VAL A 33 -9.64 0.98 -8.79
N SER A 34 -8.86 1.35 -7.78
CA SER A 34 -9.37 1.67 -6.44
C SER A 34 -9.87 3.10 -6.34
N HIS A 35 -9.24 4.04 -7.06
CA HIS A 35 -9.58 5.45 -6.97
C HIS A 35 -9.27 6.20 -8.27
N ILE A 36 -10.11 7.19 -8.60
CA ILE A 36 -9.90 8.14 -9.70
C ILE A 36 -10.10 9.54 -9.12
N GLY A 37 -8.99 10.26 -8.94
CA GLY A 37 -8.99 11.65 -8.49
C GLY A 37 -9.00 12.64 -9.65
N ASN A 38 -8.90 13.92 -9.34
CA ASN A 38 -8.93 14.99 -10.35
C ASN A 38 -7.77 14.96 -11.35
N GLY A 39 -6.62 14.40 -10.96
CA GLY A 39 -5.43 14.29 -11.82
C GLY A 39 -4.65 12.99 -11.66
N ALA A 40 -5.22 11.96 -11.02
CA ALA A 40 -4.56 10.69 -10.80
C ALA A 40 -5.51 9.49 -10.91
N VAL A 41 -4.98 8.36 -11.35
CA VAL A 41 -5.68 7.06 -11.32
C VAL A 41 -4.87 6.10 -10.46
N ALA A 42 -5.52 5.49 -9.48
CA ALA A 42 -4.92 4.56 -8.55
C ALA A 42 -5.48 3.14 -8.74
N GLY A 43 -4.62 2.14 -8.54
CA GLY A 43 -5.02 0.74 -8.64
C GLY A 43 -4.20 -0.16 -7.74
N VAL A 44 -4.83 -1.24 -7.33
CA VAL A 44 -4.27 -2.27 -6.47
C VAL A 44 -4.28 -3.61 -7.16
N LEU A 45 -3.20 -4.37 -6.99
CA LEU A 45 -3.07 -5.76 -7.36
C LEU A 45 -2.86 -6.57 -6.10
N LEU A 46 -3.82 -7.46 -5.83
CA LEU A 46 -3.77 -8.44 -4.76
C LEU A 46 -3.56 -9.82 -5.38
N LEU A 47 -2.54 -10.52 -4.90
CA LEU A 47 -2.18 -11.86 -5.35
C LEU A 47 -2.21 -12.83 -4.18
N ASN A 48 -2.71 -14.03 -4.41
CA ASN A 48 -2.52 -15.17 -3.53
C ASN A 48 -1.47 -16.09 -4.18
N ILE A 49 -0.38 -16.34 -3.47
CA ILE A 49 0.79 -17.04 -3.99
C ILE A 49 0.99 -18.31 -3.19
N PHE A 50 1.15 -19.44 -3.89
CA PHE A 50 1.51 -20.73 -3.30
C PHE A 50 2.76 -21.28 -3.97
N VAL A 51 3.83 -21.40 -3.19
CA VAL A 51 5.07 -22.08 -3.59
C VAL A 51 4.90 -23.57 -3.26
N ASP A 52 5.24 -24.46 -4.20
CA ASP A 52 5.10 -25.90 -3.97
C ASP A 52 5.86 -26.34 -2.70
N HIS A 53 5.27 -27.28 -1.96
CA HIS A 53 5.70 -27.71 -0.63
C HIS A 53 5.69 -26.66 0.51
N ALA A 54 5.23 -25.43 0.28
CA ALA A 54 4.97 -24.48 1.37
C ALA A 54 3.80 -24.96 2.25
N ALA A 55 3.79 -24.54 3.51
CA ALA A 55 2.77 -24.94 4.48
C ALA A 55 1.38 -24.36 4.16
N HIS A 56 1.33 -23.17 3.58
CA HIS A 56 0.12 -22.44 3.21
C HIS A 56 0.46 -21.37 2.15
N PRO A 57 -0.52 -20.89 1.38
CA PRO A 57 -0.32 -19.71 0.54
C PRO A 57 -0.13 -18.46 1.39
N PHE A 58 0.27 -17.36 0.75
CA PHE A 58 0.33 -16.03 1.35
C PHE A 58 -0.16 -14.98 0.35
N ASN A 59 -0.60 -13.83 0.86
CA ASN A 59 -1.00 -12.71 0.03
C ASN A 59 0.17 -11.75 -0.24
N ALA A 60 0.16 -11.16 -1.44
CA ALA A 60 1.04 -10.07 -1.82
C ALA A 60 0.21 -8.89 -2.33
N VAL A 61 0.63 -7.69 -1.98
CA VAL A 61 0.02 -6.42 -2.41
C VAL A 61 0.98 -5.66 -3.29
N SER A 62 0.47 -5.10 -4.38
CA SER A 62 1.17 -4.08 -5.14
C SER A 62 0.23 -2.97 -5.55
N THR A 63 0.61 -1.73 -5.29
CA THR A 63 -0.17 -0.56 -5.72
C THR A 63 0.53 0.22 -6.83
N THR A 64 -0.25 1.05 -7.51
CA THR A 64 0.26 2.09 -8.40
C THR A 64 -0.68 3.28 -8.38
N VAL A 65 -0.10 4.48 -8.41
CA VAL A 65 -0.81 5.73 -8.60
C VAL A 65 -0.15 6.42 -9.79
N ILE A 66 -0.94 6.78 -10.78
CA ILE A 66 -0.46 7.30 -12.06
C ILE A 66 -1.00 8.72 -12.22
N ASP A 67 -0.11 9.67 -12.50
CA ASP A 67 -0.51 11.03 -12.90
C ASP A 67 -1.22 10.95 -14.26
N ALA A 68 -2.47 11.37 -14.31
CA ALA A 68 -3.32 11.23 -15.49
C ALA A 68 -2.89 12.14 -16.65
N HIS A 69 -2.05 13.16 -16.38
CA HIS A 69 -1.59 14.11 -17.40
C HIS A 69 -0.27 13.67 -18.05
N THR A 70 0.62 13.05 -17.26
CA THR A 70 1.95 12.63 -17.75
C THR A 70 2.08 11.13 -18.00
N ALA A 71 1.15 10.33 -17.46
CA ALA A 71 1.22 8.88 -17.39
C ALA A 71 2.45 8.36 -16.60
N GLU A 72 3.06 9.20 -15.79
CA GLU A 72 4.16 8.82 -14.89
C GLU A 72 3.60 8.35 -13.54
N PRO A 73 4.26 7.37 -12.87
CA PRO A 73 3.89 7.01 -11.51
C PRO A 73 4.11 8.18 -10.55
N ILE A 74 3.17 8.41 -9.65
CA ILE A 74 3.36 9.24 -8.46
C ILE A 74 3.89 8.33 -7.35
N THR A 75 5.04 8.66 -6.77
CA THR A 75 5.66 7.93 -5.67
C THR A 75 5.26 8.50 -4.31
N ILE A 76 5.40 7.70 -3.24
CA ILE A 76 5.07 8.14 -1.87
C ILE A 76 5.85 9.39 -1.45
N THR A 77 7.11 9.50 -1.91
CA THR A 77 7.97 10.65 -1.61
C THR A 77 7.54 11.93 -2.31
N GLU A 78 6.88 11.84 -3.47
CA GLU A 78 6.39 13.01 -4.21
C GLU A 78 5.15 13.63 -3.57
N LEU A 79 4.48 12.91 -2.65
CA LEU A 79 3.32 13.43 -1.94
C LEU A 79 3.64 14.64 -1.06
N PHE A 80 4.89 14.78 -0.64
CA PHE A 80 5.28 15.68 0.44
C PHE A 80 6.24 16.77 -0.04
N THR A 81 6.09 17.97 0.53
CA THR A 81 7.04 19.07 0.29
C THR A 81 8.41 18.74 0.89
N ASP A 82 8.42 18.19 2.09
CA ASP A 82 9.60 17.64 2.77
C ASP A 82 9.38 16.13 2.97
N GLN A 83 10.19 15.31 2.32
CA GLN A 83 10.02 13.86 2.32
C GLN A 83 10.16 13.25 3.71
N GLY A 84 11.11 13.73 4.52
CA GLY A 84 11.37 13.18 5.85
C GLY A 84 10.23 13.52 6.81
N ALA A 85 9.78 14.77 6.80
CA ALA A 85 8.65 15.21 7.60
C ALA A 85 7.35 14.51 7.17
N GLY A 86 7.15 14.34 5.86
CA GLY A 86 6.01 13.64 5.27
C GLY A 86 5.90 12.18 5.70
N LEU A 87 6.96 11.40 5.50
CA LEU A 87 6.99 9.99 5.88
C LEU A 87 6.86 9.80 7.40
N THR A 88 7.42 10.72 8.20
CA THR A 88 7.27 10.70 9.67
C THR A 88 5.81 10.93 10.06
N ALA A 89 5.16 11.97 9.53
CA ALA A 89 3.76 12.27 9.83
C ALA A 89 2.83 11.13 9.42
N LEU A 90 3.10 10.50 8.27
CA LEU A 90 2.34 9.34 7.82
C LEU A 90 2.46 8.15 8.78
N VAL A 91 3.68 7.82 9.22
CA VAL A 91 3.90 6.75 10.20
C VAL A 91 3.26 7.05 11.55
N ASP A 92 3.28 8.31 11.99
CA ASP A 92 2.60 8.70 13.22
C ASP A 92 1.08 8.54 13.12
N GLY A 93 0.49 8.84 11.95
CA GLY A 93 -0.91 8.52 11.65
C GLY A 93 -1.18 7.00 11.71
N ILE A 94 -0.35 6.18 11.04
CA ILE A 94 -0.48 4.71 11.08
C ILE A 94 -0.41 4.18 12.52
N LYS A 95 0.50 4.71 13.35
CA LYS A 95 0.61 4.30 14.76
C LYS A 95 -0.65 4.62 15.56
N ALA A 96 -1.30 5.75 15.29
CA ALA A 96 -2.56 6.10 15.93
C ALA A 96 -3.65 5.09 15.56
N GLU A 97 -3.80 4.78 14.26
CA GLU A 97 -4.76 3.79 13.78
C GLU A 97 -4.50 2.38 14.34
N ILE A 98 -3.23 1.95 14.40
CA ILE A 98 -2.85 0.67 15.03
C ILE A 98 -3.22 0.64 16.51
N ALA A 99 -3.06 1.76 17.23
CA ALA A 99 -3.39 1.84 18.65
C ALA A 99 -4.90 1.77 18.89
N ASP A 100 -5.72 2.23 17.94
CA ASP A 100 -7.18 2.28 18.04
C ASP A 100 -7.87 1.00 17.52
N ASP A 101 -7.20 0.16 16.72
CA ASP A 101 -7.72 -1.14 16.26
C ASP A 101 -7.17 -2.32 17.10
N GLU A 102 -8.03 -2.95 17.90
CA GLU A 102 -7.68 -4.13 18.71
C GLU A 102 -7.11 -5.29 17.89
N LYS A 103 -7.46 -5.43 16.60
CA LYS A 103 -6.89 -6.47 15.72
C LYS A 103 -5.41 -6.25 15.46
N LEU A 104 -4.96 -5.00 15.53
CA LEU A 104 -3.58 -4.58 15.25
C LEU A 104 -2.72 -4.42 16.51
N ALA A 105 -3.26 -4.68 17.72
CA ALA A 105 -2.60 -4.41 19.00
C ALA A 105 -1.18 -5.02 19.18
N ASN A 106 -0.81 -6.03 18.39
CA ASN A 106 0.53 -6.66 18.41
C ASN A 106 1.31 -6.50 17.10
N GLN A 107 0.82 -5.67 16.18
CA GLN A 107 1.50 -5.39 14.92
C GLN A 107 2.44 -4.18 15.08
N GLN A 108 3.54 -4.19 14.34
CA GLN A 108 4.48 -3.07 14.33
C GLN A 108 4.11 -2.11 13.20
N ALA A 109 4.14 -0.82 13.50
CA ALA A 109 4.08 0.19 12.46
C ALA A 109 5.35 0.12 11.58
N PRO A 110 5.24 0.47 10.28
CA PRO A 110 6.41 0.61 9.42
C PRO A 110 7.33 1.75 9.91
N GLU A 111 8.59 1.67 9.52
CA GLU A 111 9.55 2.76 9.64
C GLU A 111 9.24 3.86 8.61
N PRO A 112 9.58 5.13 8.88
CA PRO A 112 9.29 6.26 8.00
C PRO A 112 10.26 6.32 6.81
N VAL A 113 10.27 5.27 6.01
CA VAL A 113 11.09 5.10 4.81
C VAL A 113 10.22 4.67 3.63
N ALA A 114 10.52 5.19 2.45
CA ALA A 114 9.68 5.01 1.26
C ALA A 114 9.45 3.52 0.91
N ASP A 115 10.48 2.67 1.09
CA ASP A 115 10.41 1.24 0.77
C ASP A 115 9.35 0.50 1.60
N GLN A 116 9.09 0.93 2.85
CA GLN A 116 8.08 0.30 3.72
C GLN A 116 6.68 0.91 3.57
N LEU A 117 6.57 2.02 2.84
CA LEU A 117 5.32 2.77 2.61
C LEU A 117 4.91 2.78 1.13
N GLY A 118 5.56 1.94 0.31
CA GLY A 118 5.39 1.92 -1.14
C GLY A 118 4.04 1.37 -1.63
N ASN A 119 3.33 0.62 -0.78
CA ASN A 119 1.99 0.10 -1.08
C ASN A 119 0.91 1.03 -0.51
N TRP A 120 0.68 2.14 -1.20
CA TRP A 120 -0.29 3.15 -0.82
C TRP A 120 -1.28 3.45 -1.95
N LEU A 121 -2.45 3.98 -1.58
CA LEU A 121 -3.50 4.48 -2.48
C LEU A 121 -4.13 5.75 -1.88
N PRO A 122 -4.55 6.72 -2.70
CA PRO A 122 -5.47 7.75 -2.26
C PRO A 122 -6.89 7.17 -2.12
N ASP A 123 -7.63 7.71 -1.17
CA ASP A 123 -9.07 7.57 -0.98
C ASP A 123 -9.64 8.97 -0.66
N ASP A 124 -10.96 9.13 -0.72
CA ASP A 124 -11.63 10.38 -0.35
C ASP A 124 -11.43 10.69 1.15
N ASP A 125 -11.42 9.64 1.99
CA ASP A 125 -11.29 9.78 3.45
C ASP A 125 -9.82 9.93 3.91
N GLY A 126 -8.83 9.51 3.10
CA GLY A 126 -7.43 9.56 3.52
C GLY A 126 -6.46 8.86 2.57
N LEU A 127 -5.25 8.66 3.07
CA LEU A 127 -4.22 7.86 2.40
C LEU A 127 -4.25 6.43 2.96
N VAL A 128 -4.60 5.45 2.13
CA VAL A 128 -4.61 4.04 2.50
C VAL A 128 -3.22 3.47 2.34
N ILE A 129 -2.67 2.86 3.40
CA ILE A 129 -1.39 2.16 3.42
C ILE A 129 -1.63 0.69 3.72
N TYR A 130 -1.17 -0.21 2.85
CA TYR A 130 -1.19 -1.64 3.14
C TYR A 130 0.05 -2.02 3.95
N ILE A 131 -0.11 -2.13 5.26
CA ILE A 131 0.98 -2.52 6.15
C ILE A 131 1.11 -4.04 6.21
N PRO A 132 2.34 -4.59 6.28
CA PRO A 132 2.53 -6.01 6.50
C PRO A 132 2.09 -6.39 7.92
N VAL A 133 1.37 -7.50 8.04
CA VAL A 133 0.87 -8.03 9.31
C VAL A 133 1.12 -9.53 9.42
N ALA A 134 0.92 -10.11 10.60
CA ALA A 134 1.00 -11.56 10.78
C ALA A 134 0.09 -12.31 9.78
N HIS A 135 0.55 -13.46 9.28
CA HIS A 135 -0.17 -14.27 8.28
C HIS A 135 -1.63 -14.57 8.66
N VAL A 136 -1.90 -14.80 9.95
CA VAL A 136 -3.27 -15.04 10.47
C VAL A 136 -4.23 -13.86 10.26
N LEU A 137 -3.70 -12.65 10.06
CA LEU A 137 -4.46 -11.44 9.73
C LEU A 137 -4.55 -11.19 8.22
N GLY A 138 -3.97 -12.05 7.38
CA GLY A 138 -4.05 -11.98 5.92
C GLY A 138 -2.81 -11.44 5.21
N ASP A 139 -1.65 -11.40 5.89
CA ASP A 139 -0.34 -10.90 5.42
C ASP A 139 -0.24 -9.38 5.24
N TYR A 140 -1.32 -8.72 4.83
CA TYR A 140 -1.41 -7.26 4.74
C TYR A 140 -2.73 -6.76 5.30
N TYR A 141 -2.71 -5.55 5.88
CA TYR A 141 -3.89 -4.87 6.40
C TYR A 141 -3.94 -3.42 5.89
N PRO A 142 -5.05 -2.96 5.31
CA PRO A 142 -5.20 -1.57 4.92
C PRO A 142 -5.41 -0.69 6.15
N VAL A 143 -4.64 0.40 6.25
CA VAL A 143 -4.78 1.43 7.27
C VAL A 143 -4.96 2.77 6.58
N THR A 144 -6.05 3.47 6.89
CA THR A 144 -6.34 4.79 6.32
C THR A 144 -5.85 5.88 7.27
N VAL A 145 -4.91 6.69 6.81
CA VAL A 145 -4.49 7.91 7.53
C VAL A 145 -5.27 9.09 6.98
N ASP A 146 -6.03 9.76 7.85
CA ASP A 146 -6.83 10.93 7.49
C ASP A 146 -5.95 12.01 6.84
N TRP A 147 -6.45 12.61 5.76
CA TRP A 147 -5.77 13.70 5.08
C TRP A 147 -5.42 14.87 6.00
N ASP A 148 -6.24 15.16 7.01
CA ASP A 148 -6.00 16.26 7.94
C ASP A 148 -4.77 16.00 8.83
N ALA A 149 -4.44 14.73 9.10
CA ALA A 149 -3.23 14.36 9.85
C ALA A 149 -1.94 14.68 9.09
N ILE A 150 -1.99 14.70 7.75
CA ILE A 150 -0.81 14.92 6.89
C ILE A 150 -0.90 16.22 6.06
N ALA A 151 -1.98 16.99 6.16
CA ALA A 151 -2.22 18.17 5.33
C ALA A 151 -1.08 19.20 5.40
N GLY A 152 -0.46 19.38 6.57
CA GLY A 152 0.62 20.35 6.78
C GLY A 152 1.95 19.99 6.10
N VAL A 153 2.11 18.76 5.63
CA VAL A 153 3.36 18.27 5.00
C VAL A 153 3.20 17.92 3.51
N LEU A 154 1.97 17.89 3.00
CA LEU A 154 1.69 17.61 1.59
C LEU A 154 2.33 18.67 0.67
N ALA A 155 2.70 18.22 -0.53
CA ALA A 155 3.06 19.11 -1.63
C ALA A 155 1.85 19.97 -2.03
N PRO A 156 2.04 21.24 -2.42
CA PRO A 156 0.93 22.11 -2.83
C PRO A 156 0.07 21.49 -3.94
N GLY A 157 -1.24 21.46 -3.73
CA GLY A 157 -2.20 20.89 -4.68
C GLY A 157 -2.22 19.35 -4.76
N MET A 158 -1.43 18.64 -3.94
CA MET A 158 -1.37 17.18 -3.99
C MET A 158 -2.69 16.52 -3.57
N ARG A 159 -3.31 16.98 -2.47
CA ARG A 159 -4.62 16.46 -2.03
C ARG A 159 -5.67 16.61 -3.13
N GLU A 160 -5.83 17.82 -3.66
CA GLU A 160 -6.79 18.11 -4.76
C GLU A 160 -6.54 17.25 -5.99
N ARG A 161 -5.27 16.97 -6.34
CA ARG A 161 -4.94 16.09 -7.47
C ARG A 161 -5.38 14.65 -7.24
N LEU A 162 -5.21 14.16 -6.01
CA LEU A 162 -5.42 12.76 -5.67
C LEU A 162 -6.87 12.43 -5.35
N THR A 163 -7.67 13.40 -4.88
CA THR A 163 -9.08 13.23 -4.52
C THR A 163 -10.01 13.86 -5.56
N GLN A 164 -11.32 13.64 -5.42
CA GLN A 164 -12.36 14.34 -6.20
C GLN A 164 -12.74 15.70 -5.61
#